data_AF-A0A976Q9E2-F1
#
_entry.id   AF-A0A976Q9E2-F1
#
_cell.length_a   1.000
_cell.length_b   1.000
_cell.length_c   1.000
_cell.angle_alpha   90.00
_cell.angle_beta   90.00
_cell.angle_gamma   90.00
#
_symmetry.space_group_name_H-M   'P 1'
#
loop_
_entity.id
_entity.type
_entity.pdbx_description
1 polymer ?
#
loop_
_entity_poly.entity_id
_entity_poly.type
_entity_poly.pdbx_seq_one_letter_code
_entity_poly.pdbx_strand_id
1 'polypeptide(L)' 'MSNADTYVRARIDTITKERAKGALGAMGLSVSDAIRLLMLKIADEQRWRELV' A
#
# COMPACT_ATOMS: atom_id res chain seq x y z
N MET A 1 6.76 -7.57 -18.66
CA MET A 1 6.00 -6.85 -17.62
C MET A 1 4.61 -7.46 -17.57
N SER A 2 4.29 -8.28 -16.58
CA SER A 2 2.92 -8.77 -16.40
C SER A 2 2.05 -7.57 -16.05
N ASN A 3 1.13 -7.20 -16.94
CA ASN A 3 0.05 -6.30 -16.55
C ASN A 3 -0.63 -6.94 -15.34
N ALA A 4 -0.82 -6.19 -14.27
CA ALA A 4 -1.63 -6.67 -13.16
C ALA A 4 -3.05 -6.88 -13.69
N ASP A 5 -3.55 -8.12 -13.64
CA ASP A 5 -4.85 -8.49 -14.22
C ASP A 5 -6.04 -7.90 -13.45
N THR A 6 -5.79 -7.38 -12.24
CA THR A 6 -6.81 -6.81 -11.35
C THR A 6 -6.32 -5.55 -10.62
N TYR A 7 -7.26 -4.71 -10.17
CA TYR A 7 -6.98 -3.46 -9.46
C TYR A 7 -7.55 -3.50 -8.03
N VAL A 8 -6.89 -2.78 -7.11
CA VAL A 8 -7.39 -2.54 -5.75
C VAL A 8 -8.04 -1.16 -5.71
N ARG A 9 -9.30 -1.08 -5.24
CA ARG A 9 -10.01 0.18 -4.98
C ARG A 9 -10.42 0.25 -3.52
N ALA A 10 -9.94 1.26 -2.80
CA ALA A 10 -10.34 1.55 -1.44
C ALA A 10 -10.79 3.02 -1.33
N ARG A 11 -11.86 3.26 -0.57
CA ARG A 11 -12.27 4.63 -0.22
C ARG A 11 -11.44 5.09 0.97
N ILE A 12 -10.91 6.31 0.87
CA ILE A 12 -10.13 6.97 1.90
C ILE A 12 -10.34 8.48 1.75
N ASP A 13 -10.23 9.24 2.84
CA ASP A 13 -10.31 10.69 2.76
C ASP A 13 -9.06 11.29 2.08
N THR A 14 -9.23 12.48 1.50
CA THR A 14 -8.19 13.16 0.72
C THR A 14 -6.96 13.49 1.57
N ILE A 15 -7.14 13.89 2.84
CA ILE A 15 -6.03 14.32 3.69
C ILE A 15 -5.12 13.13 3.99
N THR A 16 -5.72 12.00 4.37
CA THR A 16 -4.97 10.77 4.63
C THR A 16 -4.27 10.28 3.37
N LYS A 17 -4.93 10.34 2.21
CA LYS A 17 -4.33 9.96 0.92
C LYS A 17 -3.08 10.78 0.61
N GLU A 18 -3.16 12.10 0.69
CA GLU A 18 -2.03 12.98 0.33
C GLU A 18 -0.88 12.87 1.34
N ARG A 19 -1.17 12.73 2.64
CA ARG A 19 -0.15 12.48 3.67
C ARG A 19 0.59 11.17 3.41
N ALA A 20 -0.16 10.08 3.19
CA ALA A 20 0.44 8.77 2.90
C ALA A 20 1.26 8.80 1.60
N LYS A 21 0.73 9.43 0.54
CA LYS A 21 1.44 9.59 -0.72
C LYS A 21 2.75 10.37 -0.57
N GLY A 22 2.74 11.46 0.20
CA GLY A 22 3.95 12.24 0.48
C GLY A 22 5.00 11.44 1.23
N ALA A 23 4.61 10.73 2.30
CA ALA A 23 5.52 9.89 3.08
C ALA A 23 6.12 8.75 2.24
N LEU A 24 5.29 8.03 1.48
CA LEU A 24 5.76 6.96 0.59
C LEU A 24 6.67 7.50 -0.51
N GLY A 25 6.34 8.66 -1.09
CA GLY A 25 7.18 9.32 -2.09
C GLY A 25 8.57 9.67 -1.55
N ALA A 26 8.67 10.14 -0.31
CA ALA A 26 9.95 10.39 0.35
C ALA A 26 10.78 9.12 0.57
N MET A 27 10.15 7.95 0.61
CA MET A 27 10.79 6.63 0.67
C MET A 27 11.09 6.05 -0.72
N GLY A 28 10.74 6.74 -1.81
CA GLY A 28 10.88 6.22 -3.18
C GLY A 28 9.85 5.17 -3.58
N LEU A 29 8.72 5.09 -2.86
CA LEU A 29 7.65 4.12 -3.10
C LEU A 29 6.41 4.79 -3.69
N SER A 30 5.76 4.14 -4.65
CA SER A 30 4.40 4.52 -5.03
C SER A 30 3.38 3.97 -4.04
N VAL A 31 2.17 4.53 -4.04
CA VAL A 31 1.04 4.01 -3.26
C VAL A 31 0.75 2.54 -3.64
N SER A 32 0.87 2.20 -4.93
CA SER A 32 0.68 0.83 -5.40
C SER A 32 1.74 -0.12 -4.87
N ASP A 33 2.99 0.32 -4.73
CA ASP A 33 4.06 -0.53 -4.19
C ASP A 33 3.79 -0.83 -2.71
N ALA A 34 3.45 0.20 -1.94
CA ALA A 34 3.08 0.04 -0.53
C ALA A 34 1.91 -0.94 -0.34
N ILE A 35 0.84 -0.81 -1.13
CA ILE A 35 -0.31 -1.71 -1.05
C ILE A 35 0.08 -3.14 -1.40
N ARG A 36 0.85 -3.37 -2.47
CA ARG A 36 1.30 -4.73 -2.85
C ARG A 36 2.15 -5.37 -1.76
N LEU A 37 3.14 -4.63 -1.24
CA LEU A 37 4.00 -5.10 -0.16
C LEU A 37 3.20 -5.45 1.10
N LEU A 38 2.21 -4.62 1.43
CA LEU A 38 1.32 -4.86 2.56
C LEU A 38 0.48 -6.13 2.38
N MET A 39 -0.12 -6.32 1.20
CA MET A 39 -0.93 -7.51 0.90
C MET A 39 -0.10 -8.79 0.97
N LEU A 40 1.14 -8.76 0.44
CA LEU A 40 2.07 -9.88 0.54
C LEU A 40 2.42 -10.18 2.00
N LYS A 41 2.82 -9.18 2.78
CA LYS A 41 3.14 -9.35 4.21
C LYS A 41 1.97 -9.94 4.99
N ILE A 42 0.75 -9.44 4.78
CA ILE A 42 -0.45 -9.98 5.45
C ILE A 42 -0.70 -11.44 5.04
N ALA A 43 -0.54 -11.77 3.76
CA ALA A 43 -0.75 -13.12 3.25
C ALA A 43 0.26 -14.11 3.84
N ASP A 44 1.53 -13.71 3.92
CA ASP A 44 2.62 -14.55 4.40
C ASP A 44 2.60 -14.72 5.92
N GLU A 45 2.36 -13.62 6.66
CA GLU A 45 2.47 -13.63 8.13
C GLU A 45 1.15 -13.93 8.84
N GLN A 46 0.01 -13.81 8.13
CA GLN A 46 -1.35 -13.89 8.69
C GLN A 46 -1.54 -13.05 9.97
N ARG A 47 -0.75 -11.97 10.10
CA ARG A 47 -0.69 -11.13 11.29
C ARG A 47 -0.47 -9.67 10.90
N TRP A 48 -1.23 -8.77 11.51
CA TRP A 48 -1.20 -7.33 11.21
C TRP A 48 -0.37 -6.50 12.21
N ARG A 49 -0.08 -7.05 13.40
CA ARG A 49 0.17 -6.28 14.62
C ARG A 49 1.60 -5.72 14.82
N GLU A 50 2.52 -5.92 13.88
CA GLU A 50 3.93 -5.48 14.02
C GLU A 50 4.25 -4.14 13.36
N LEU A 51 3.28 -3.50 12.71
CA LEU A 51 3.48 -2.22 11.97
C LEU A 51 2.92 -0.98 12.70
N VAL A 52 2.38 -1.13 13.92
CA VAL A 52 1.81 -0.06 14.75
C VAL A 52 2.35 -0.16 16.16
#